data_AF-U2DZN7-F1
#
_entry.id   AF-U2DZN7-F1
#
_cell.length_a   1.000
_cell.length_b   1.000
_cell.length_c   1.000
_cell.angle_alpha   90.00
_cell.angle_beta   90.00
_cell.angle_gamma   90.00
#
_symmetry.space_group_name_H-M   'P 1'
#
loop_
_entity.id
_entity.type
_entity.pdbx_description
1 polymer ?
#
loop_
_entity_poly.entity_id
_entity_poly.type
_entity_poly.pdbx_seq_one_letter_code
_entity_poly.pdbx_strand_id
1 'polypeptide(L)'
;MKKNKSSKRNDFLSNSLLRAIKRPLKYYIHRKVNLEILKNDAKQDKGPFLIIGNHVNNYDPLVALSLVKPAVKFVASEVTFQSRTARFFMNIIHTIPIAKRNNDIRSVKRLIKEVKMGNSIGIFPEGGRTWDGETDELIHSTVKLIKMLKVPVYAMKLEGGYLSHPRWAKNIRKGTQFVTINKMLEKEQVTTMSEDELFTTMHDTLYLNEYEWQKDRMIPYKGDALAESIEMLLYYCPKCQSIDTIKSKGDEFFCTECHTKGRMNVYGFIEGDFKYDNCVDWNKWQKGKLKEQLEQGYHVNIKLSNVELLYRNRDEVKRNITCDLHFTNDHLSLTISDEEQIIEYKNMNSVSITFRTSFTIYIGHKLYQLKIEPEKHNISIVYLLDLVNYLRGH
;
A
#
# COMPACT_ATOMS: atom_id res chain seq x y z
N MET A 1 21.37 27.54 16.10
CA MET A 1 20.14 28.25 15.64
C MET A 1 20.04 28.55 14.12
N LYS A 2 20.91 28.03 13.23
CA LYS A 2 20.86 28.35 11.77
C LYS A 2 20.02 27.41 10.87
N LYS A 3 19.65 26.19 11.32
CA LYS A 3 18.85 25.21 10.52
C LYS A 3 17.35 25.55 10.37
N ASN A 4 16.78 26.42 11.21
CA ASN A 4 15.33 26.70 11.22
C ASN A 4 14.87 27.77 10.20
N LYS A 5 15.76 28.64 9.69
CA LYS A 5 15.38 29.67 8.71
C LYS A 5 15.28 29.13 7.29
N SER A 6 16.12 28.16 6.89
CA SER A 6 16.04 27.55 5.55
C SER A 6 14.85 26.61 5.40
N SER A 7 14.49 25.83 6.43
CA SER A 7 13.31 24.94 6.37
C SER A 7 12.01 25.76 6.28
N LYS A 8 11.88 26.84 7.06
CA LYS A 8 10.71 27.73 7.00
C LYS A 8 10.57 28.43 5.64
N ARG A 9 11.67 28.85 5.02
CA ARG A 9 11.65 29.50 3.69
C ARG A 9 11.30 28.50 2.58
N ASN A 10 11.81 27.27 2.66
CA ASN A 10 11.43 26.19 1.75
C ASN A 10 9.96 25.79 1.93
N ASP A 11 9.48 25.62 3.17
CA ASP A 11 8.06 25.33 3.46
C ASP A 11 7.14 26.46 2.96
N PHE A 12 7.56 27.73 3.05
CA PHE A 12 6.76 28.86 2.57
C PHE A 12 6.64 28.90 1.03
N LEU A 13 7.75 28.69 0.32
CA LEU A 13 7.77 28.66 -1.16
C LEU A 13 6.97 27.46 -1.69
N SER A 14 7.14 26.30 -1.08
CA SER A 14 6.40 25.07 -1.45
C SER A 14 4.93 25.14 -1.06
N ASN A 15 4.55 25.74 0.07
CA ASN A 15 3.13 26.01 0.40
C ASN A 15 2.47 27.01 -0.58
N SER A 16 3.25 27.95 -1.12
CA SER A 16 2.76 28.90 -2.12
C SER A 16 2.60 28.24 -3.49
N LEU A 17 3.54 27.37 -3.87
CA LEU A 17 3.45 26.54 -5.07
C LEU A 17 2.28 25.55 -4.96
N LEU A 18 2.13 24.84 -3.84
CA LEU A 18 1.04 23.91 -3.58
C LEU A 18 -0.32 24.61 -3.71
N ARG A 19 -0.45 25.83 -3.16
CA ARG A 19 -1.65 26.66 -3.32
C ARG A 19 -1.93 27.02 -4.77
N ALA A 20 -0.91 27.36 -5.55
CA ALA A 20 -1.04 27.68 -6.96
C ALA A 20 -1.47 26.45 -7.80
N ILE A 21 -0.89 25.27 -7.53
CA ILE A 21 -1.20 24.05 -8.29
C ILE A 21 -2.48 23.34 -7.80
N LYS A 22 -3.05 23.73 -6.66
CA LYS A 22 -4.19 23.03 -6.05
C LYS A 22 -5.44 23.01 -6.91
N ARG A 23 -5.79 24.12 -7.56
CA ARG A 23 -6.96 24.20 -8.47
C ARG A 23 -6.75 23.31 -9.71
N PRO A 24 -5.62 23.41 -10.44
CA PRO A 24 -5.28 22.46 -11.49
C PRO A 24 -5.26 21.01 -11.02
N LEU A 25 -4.67 20.73 -9.85
CA LEU A 25 -4.60 19.39 -9.27
C LEU A 25 -6.00 18.85 -8.98
N LYS A 26 -6.88 19.66 -8.36
CA LYS A 26 -8.26 19.27 -8.10
C LYS A 26 -8.98 18.92 -9.41
N TYR A 27 -8.88 19.77 -10.43
CA TYR A 27 -9.49 19.49 -11.73
C TYR A 27 -8.93 18.21 -12.37
N TYR A 28 -7.60 18.03 -12.34
CA TYR A 28 -6.94 16.83 -12.83
C TYR A 28 -7.42 15.57 -12.11
N ILE A 29 -7.41 15.57 -10.77
CA ILE A 29 -7.83 14.43 -9.95
C ILE A 29 -9.31 14.13 -10.20
N HIS A 30 -10.21 15.12 -10.10
CA HIS A 30 -11.63 14.91 -10.35
C HIS A 30 -11.90 14.30 -11.73
N ARG A 31 -11.17 14.73 -12.78
CA ARG A 31 -11.29 14.14 -14.12
C ARG A 31 -10.64 12.76 -14.24
N LYS A 32 -9.51 12.55 -13.57
CA LYS A 32 -8.73 11.31 -13.67
C LYS A 32 -9.37 10.15 -12.92
N VAL A 33 -9.97 10.41 -11.76
CA VAL A 33 -10.57 9.40 -10.87
C VAL A 33 -12.09 9.44 -10.81
N ASN A 34 -12.75 10.34 -11.55
CA ASN A 34 -14.21 10.55 -11.53
C ASN A 34 -14.78 10.58 -10.10
N LEU A 35 -14.34 11.57 -9.32
CA LEU A 35 -14.55 11.64 -7.88
C LEU A 35 -15.85 12.39 -7.52
N GLU A 36 -16.72 11.73 -6.76
CA GLU A 36 -17.91 12.28 -6.13
C GLU A 36 -17.69 12.49 -4.63
N ILE A 37 -17.95 13.70 -4.14
CA ILE A 37 -17.76 14.05 -2.73
C ILE A 37 -19.11 13.92 -2.03
N LEU A 38 -19.29 12.86 -1.24
CA LEU A 38 -20.51 12.65 -0.46
C LEU A 38 -20.56 13.59 0.75
N LYS A 39 -19.43 13.73 1.45
CA LYS A 39 -19.31 14.56 2.64
C LYS A 39 -17.87 15.03 2.86
N ASN A 40 -17.69 16.24 3.39
CA ASN A 40 -16.38 16.76 3.75
C ASN A 40 -16.44 17.77 4.90
N ASP A 41 -16.31 17.26 6.12
CA ASP A 41 -16.28 18.06 7.35
C ASP A 41 -14.99 18.90 7.47
N ALA A 42 -13.90 18.46 6.86
CA ALA A 42 -12.60 19.14 6.88
C ALA A 42 -12.52 20.34 5.91
N LYS A 43 -13.54 20.57 5.07
CA LYS A 43 -13.50 21.55 3.97
C LYS A 43 -13.15 22.97 4.43
N GLN A 44 -13.60 23.37 5.62
CA GLN A 44 -13.40 24.72 6.15
C GLN A 44 -12.33 24.79 7.26
N ASP A 45 -11.87 23.63 7.75
CA ASP A 45 -10.87 23.56 8.81
C ASP A 45 -9.51 24.09 8.30
N LYS A 46 -8.85 24.90 9.11
CA LYS A 46 -7.56 25.53 8.81
C LYS A 46 -6.37 24.76 9.40
N GLY A 47 -6.63 23.73 10.22
CA GLY A 47 -5.63 22.91 10.88
C GLY A 47 -4.96 23.59 12.08
N PRO A 48 -3.97 22.91 12.71
CA PRO A 48 -3.50 21.57 12.35
C PRO A 48 -4.49 20.47 12.76
N PHE A 49 -4.64 19.46 11.89
CA PHE A 49 -5.37 18.23 12.18
C PHE A 49 -4.60 17.03 11.64
N LEU A 50 -5.03 15.83 12.03
CA LEU A 50 -4.62 14.58 11.41
C LEU A 50 -5.73 14.13 10.45
N ILE A 51 -5.36 13.71 9.25
CA ILE A 51 -6.25 12.96 8.36
C ILE A 51 -5.74 11.53 8.24
N ILE A 52 -6.62 10.57 8.52
CA ILE A 52 -6.39 9.15 8.26
C ILE A 52 -7.33 8.66 7.17
N GLY A 53 -7.00 7.57 6.48
CA GLY A 53 -7.89 7.01 5.47
C GLY A 53 -7.56 5.57 5.12
N ASN A 54 -8.49 4.87 4.49
CA ASN A 54 -8.19 3.61 3.83
C ASN A 54 -7.28 3.86 2.61
N HIS A 55 -6.45 2.89 2.26
CA HIS A 55 -5.46 3.03 1.19
C HIS A 55 -5.72 2.05 0.04
N VAL A 56 -6.38 2.56 -0.99
CA VAL A 56 -6.84 1.76 -2.13
C VAL A 56 -6.10 2.11 -3.42
N ASN A 57 -5.65 3.35 -3.59
CA ASN A 57 -5.02 3.81 -4.83
C ASN A 57 -3.78 4.70 -4.57
N ASN A 58 -2.93 4.83 -5.59
CA ASN A 58 -1.76 5.73 -5.53
C ASN A 58 -2.16 7.21 -5.45
N TYR A 59 -3.41 7.53 -5.83
CA TYR A 59 -3.94 8.89 -5.85
C TYR A 59 -4.53 9.35 -4.53
N ASP A 60 -4.72 8.47 -3.53
CA ASP A 60 -5.40 8.80 -2.27
C ASP A 60 -4.82 10.03 -1.55
N PRO A 61 -3.48 10.20 -1.43
CA PRO A 61 -2.91 11.41 -0.85
C PRO A 61 -3.26 12.68 -1.63
N LEU A 62 -3.32 12.58 -2.97
CA LEU A 62 -3.66 13.70 -3.86
C LEU A 62 -5.15 14.02 -3.81
N VAL A 63 -6.01 13.01 -3.64
CA VAL A 63 -7.44 13.20 -3.38
C VAL A 63 -7.62 14.01 -2.10
N ALA A 64 -7.05 13.58 -0.98
CA ALA A 64 -7.11 14.32 0.28
C ALA A 64 -6.62 15.78 0.14
N LEU A 65 -5.44 15.99 -0.48
CA LEU A 65 -4.86 17.31 -0.72
C LEU A 65 -5.76 18.23 -1.58
N SER A 66 -6.54 17.65 -2.49
CA SER A 66 -7.46 18.40 -3.34
C SER A 66 -8.74 18.85 -2.61
N LEU A 67 -9.10 18.18 -1.50
CA LEU A 67 -10.38 18.34 -0.80
C LEU A 67 -10.31 19.18 0.47
N VAL A 68 -9.14 19.27 1.12
CA VAL A 68 -8.96 20.03 2.36
C VAL A 68 -8.22 21.33 2.12
N LYS A 69 -8.43 22.37 2.93
CA LYS A 69 -7.77 23.69 2.78
C LYS A 69 -6.26 23.71 3.07
N PRO A 70 -5.77 23.24 4.24
CA PRO A 70 -4.35 23.32 4.57
C PRO A 70 -3.53 22.36 3.71
N ALA A 71 -2.22 22.60 3.65
CA ALA A 71 -1.30 21.59 3.15
C ALA A 71 -1.25 20.43 4.16
N VAL A 72 -1.47 19.21 3.67
CA VAL A 72 -1.35 17.98 4.47
C VAL A 72 -0.04 17.30 4.13
N LYS A 73 0.81 17.08 5.12
CA LYS A 73 2.08 16.36 4.94
C LYS A 73 1.83 14.87 5.14
N PHE A 74 1.74 14.13 4.04
CA PHE A 74 1.53 12.69 4.07
C PHE A 74 2.79 11.92 4.43
N VAL A 75 2.63 10.79 5.10
CA VAL A 75 3.73 9.88 5.42
C VAL A 75 3.91 8.84 4.31
N ALA A 76 5.14 8.62 3.86
CA ALA A 76 5.45 7.55 2.90
C ALA A 76 6.79 6.89 3.18
N SER A 77 6.97 5.67 2.69
CA SER A 77 8.22 4.92 2.81
C SER A 77 9.39 5.68 2.16
N GLU A 78 10.56 5.68 2.81
CA GLU A 78 11.82 6.18 2.25
C GLU A 78 12.18 5.55 0.90
N VAL A 79 11.72 4.32 0.66
CA VAL A 79 11.89 3.59 -0.61
C VAL A 79 11.20 4.34 -1.76
N THR A 80 10.15 5.10 -1.49
CA THR A 80 9.44 5.89 -2.50
C THR A 80 10.25 7.12 -2.98
N PHE A 81 11.30 7.51 -2.26
CA PHE A 81 12.15 8.68 -2.56
C PHE A 81 13.44 8.34 -3.32
N GLN A 82 13.50 7.15 -3.93
CA GLN A 82 14.74 6.62 -4.50
C GLN A 82 15.17 7.26 -5.81
N SER A 83 14.23 7.59 -6.71
CA SER A 83 14.54 8.29 -7.95
C SER A 83 14.55 9.81 -7.74
N ARG A 84 15.34 10.54 -8.54
CA ARG A 84 15.42 12.01 -8.46
C ARG A 84 14.06 12.64 -8.75
N THR A 85 13.34 12.12 -9.73
CA THR A 85 12.00 12.56 -10.11
C THR A 85 10.98 12.27 -9.01
N ALA A 86 10.92 11.04 -8.48
CA ALA A 86 10.01 10.72 -7.38
C ALA A 86 10.30 11.59 -6.14
N ARG A 87 11.57 11.78 -5.80
CA ARG A 87 11.98 12.67 -4.70
C ARG A 87 11.54 14.12 -4.95
N PHE A 88 11.69 14.63 -6.17
CA PHE A 88 11.25 15.97 -6.53
C PHE A 88 9.73 16.12 -6.34
N PHE A 89 8.93 15.19 -6.87
CA PHE A 89 7.48 15.22 -6.71
C PHE A 89 7.05 15.07 -5.24
N MET A 90 7.63 14.12 -4.50
CA MET A 90 7.33 13.91 -3.09
C MET A 90 7.68 15.13 -2.23
N ASN A 91 8.75 15.84 -2.57
CA ASN A 91 9.11 17.09 -1.90
C ASN A 91 8.11 18.22 -2.23
N ILE A 92 7.58 18.28 -3.46
CA ILE A 92 6.56 19.28 -3.84
C ILE A 92 5.26 19.06 -3.05
N ILE A 93 4.83 17.82 -2.86
CA ILE A 93 3.62 17.49 -2.09
C ILE A 93 3.90 17.35 -0.57
N HIS A 94 5.09 17.73 -0.11
CA HIS A 94 5.53 17.72 1.28
C HIS A 94 5.39 16.37 2.01
N THR A 95 5.66 15.27 1.31
CA THR A 95 5.65 13.94 1.91
C THR A 95 6.79 13.79 2.94
N ILE A 96 6.47 13.23 4.10
CA ILE A 96 7.39 12.91 5.18
C ILE A 96 7.91 11.49 4.93
N PRO A 97 9.19 11.32 4.56
CA PRO A 97 9.78 9.98 4.48
C PRO A 97 9.87 9.36 5.87
N ILE A 98 9.46 8.09 5.95
CA ILE A 98 9.64 7.21 7.12
C ILE A 98 10.30 5.91 6.68
N ALA A 99 11.18 5.37 7.53
CA ALA A 99 11.66 4.00 7.34
C ALA A 99 10.59 3.03 7.84
N LYS A 100 10.27 1.99 7.06
CA LYS A 100 9.44 0.86 7.53
C LYS A 100 10.27 -0.04 8.44
N ARG A 101 10.65 0.47 9.61
CA ARG A 101 11.41 -0.25 10.64
C ARG A 101 10.64 -0.17 11.94
N ASN A 102 10.76 -1.20 12.77
CA ASN A 102 10.19 -1.18 14.11
C ASN A 102 10.74 0.02 14.91
N ASN A 103 9.84 0.76 15.56
CA ASN A 103 10.15 1.83 16.52
C ASN A 103 10.98 3.01 16.00
N ASP A 104 10.62 3.62 14.88
CA ASP A 104 11.24 4.88 14.46
C ASP A 104 10.73 6.11 15.26
N ILE A 105 11.25 6.25 16.48
CA ILE A 105 11.04 7.41 17.36
C ILE A 105 11.37 8.73 16.65
N ARG A 106 12.33 8.72 15.71
CA ARG A 106 12.72 9.93 14.96
C ARG A 106 11.58 10.39 14.06
N SER A 107 10.89 9.45 13.41
CA SER A 107 9.71 9.74 12.59
C SER A 107 8.57 10.32 13.43
N VAL A 108 8.27 9.72 14.59
CA VAL A 108 7.24 10.24 15.51
C VAL A 108 7.57 11.66 15.99
N LYS A 109 8.82 11.91 16.44
CA LYS A 109 9.27 13.24 16.86
C LYS A 109 9.16 14.27 15.74
N ARG A 110 9.43 13.87 14.49
CA ARG A 110 9.25 14.74 13.33
C ARG A 110 7.79 15.12 13.12
N LEU A 111 6.87 14.16 13.17
CA LEU A 111 5.42 14.43 13.01
C LEU A 111 4.90 15.39 14.08
N ILE A 112 5.27 15.19 15.34
CA ILE A 112 4.91 16.10 16.43
C ILE A 112 5.46 17.51 16.17
N LYS A 113 6.70 17.63 15.69
CA LYS A 113 7.30 18.93 15.34
C LYS A 113 6.53 19.63 14.24
N GLU A 114 6.11 18.91 13.20
CA GLU A 114 5.33 19.46 12.09
C GLU A 114 3.97 19.97 12.56
N VAL A 115 3.26 19.22 13.41
CA VAL A 115 2.00 19.66 14.03
C VAL A 115 2.21 20.92 14.88
N LYS A 116 3.27 20.97 15.69
CA LYS A 116 3.63 22.19 16.46
C LYS A 116 3.97 23.39 15.59
N MET A 117 4.37 23.17 14.32
CA MET A 117 4.59 24.22 13.33
C MET A 117 3.30 24.64 12.61
N GLY A 118 2.15 24.06 12.96
CA GLY A 118 0.84 24.34 12.36
C GLY A 118 0.53 23.52 11.11
N ASN A 119 1.34 22.50 10.78
CA ASN A 119 1.10 21.67 9.61
C ASN A 119 0.14 20.51 9.95
N SER A 120 -0.78 20.21 9.03
CA SER A 120 -1.63 19.02 9.14
C SER A 120 -0.90 17.79 8.60
N ILE A 121 -1.21 16.62 9.15
CA ILE A 121 -0.53 15.35 8.83
C ILE A 121 -1.52 14.39 8.18
N GLY A 122 -1.04 13.60 7.22
CA GLY A 122 -1.81 12.53 6.57
C GLY A 122 -1.17 11.17 6.77
N ILE A 123 -1.93 10.17 7.19
CA ILE A 123 -1.45 8.80 7.44
C ILE A 123 -2.46 7.78 6.92
N PHE A 124 -1.97 6.71 6.32
CA PHE A 124 -2.78 5.53 6.01
C PHE A 124 -2.42 4.44 7.03
N PRO A 125 -3.29 4.11 8.00
CA PRO A 125 -2.98 3.21 9.10
C PRO A 125 -2.70 1.76 8.67
N GLU A 126 -3.04 1.36 7.45
CA GLU A 126 -2.67 0.07 6.83
C GLU A 126 -1.17 -0.01 6.47
N GLY A 127 -0.47 1.12 6.33
CA GLY A 127 0.95 1.16 5.97
C GLY A 127 1.30 0.70 4.54
N GLY A 128 0.31 0.22 3.78
CA GLY A 128 0.37 -0.18 2.38
C GLY A 128 -1.01 -0.07 1.74
N ARG A 129 -1.07 -0.22 0.41
CA ARG A 129 -2.36 -0.35 -0.29
C ARG A 129 -2.83 -1.78 -0.21
N THR A 130 -4.15 -1.96 -0.05
CA THR A 130 -4.78 -3.28 -0.18
C THR A 130 -4.45 -3.92 -1.52
N TRP A 131 -4.32 -5.25 -1.51
CA TRP A 131 -4.09 -6.05 -2.70
C TRP A 131 -5.40 -6.55 -3.30
N ASP A 132 -6.31 -7.01 -2.46
CA ASP A 132 -7.51 -7.73 -2.85
C ASP A 132 -8.76 -6.86 -2.91
N GLY A 133 -8.82 -5.73 -2.19
CA GLY A 133 -9.95 -4.81 -2.16
C GLY A 133 -10.64 -4.72 -0.80
N GLU A 134 -10.14 -5.41 0.21
CA GLU A 134 -10.56 -5.22 1.60
C GLU A 134 -9.51 -4.41 2.37
N THR A 135 -9.94 -3.61 3.33
CA THR A 135 -9.05 -2.91 4.27
C THR A 135 -8.13 -3.91 4.97
N ASP A 136 -6.82 -3.69 4.87
CA ASP A 136 -5.81 -4.53 5.50
C ASP A 136 -5.76 -4.28 7.03
N GLU A 137 -5.00 -5.10 7.75
CA GLU A 137 -4.82 -4.91 9.19
C GLU A 137 -4.25 -3.52 9.52
N LEU A 138 -4.89 -2.81 10.44
CA LEU A 138 -4.45 -1.50 10.86
C LEU A 138 -3.29 -1.59 11.86
N ILE A 139 -2.26 -0.78 11.64
CA ILE A 139 -1.11 -0.71 12.54
C ILE A 139 -1.54 -0.08 13.87
N HIS A 140 -1.60 -0.90 14.93
CA HIS A 140 -2.02 -0.48 16.27
C HIS A 140 -1.20 0.70 16.82
N SER A 141 0.10 0.80 16.49
CA SER A 141 0.93 1.93 16.93
C SER A 141 0.46 3.31 16.42
N THR A 142 -0.40 3.35 15.40
CA THR A 142 -1.04 4.58 14.91
C THR A 142 -1.91 5.23 16.00
N VAL A 143 -2.55 4.45 16.86
CA VAL A 143 -3.36 4.93 18.00
C VAL A 143 -2.51 5.77 18.95
N LYS A 144 -1.33 5.27 19.32
CA LYS A 144 -0.38 5.98 20.17
C LYS A 144 0.06 7.30 19.53
N LEU A 145 0.32 7.27 18.22
CA LEU A 145 0.64 8.48 17.46
C LEU A 145 -0.51 9.50 17.49
N ILE A 146 -1.75 9.09 17.25
CA ILE A 146 -2.95 9.95 17.33
C ILE A 146 -2.98 10.69 18.68
N LYS A 147 -2.86 9.95 19.79
CA LYS A 147 -2.87 10.53 21.14
C LYS A 147 -1.70 11.48 21.40
N MET A 148 -0.52 11.20 20.83
CA MET A 148 0.65 12.07 20.95
C MET A 148 0.52 13.38 20.16
N LEU A 149 -0.21 13.38 19.03
CA LEU A 149 -0.38 14.59 18.20
C LEU A 149 -1.33 15.60 18.82
N LYS A 150 -2.33 15.17 19.61
CA LYS A 150 -3.29 16.04 20.33
C LYS A 150 -3.98 17.08 19.44
N VAL A 151 -4.41 16.65 18.26
CA VAL A 151 -5.16 17.44 17.27
C VAL A 151 -6.41 16.69 16.84
N PRO A 152 -7.45 17.37 16.32
CA PRO A 152 -8.61 16.69 15.74
C PRO A 152 -8.22 15.67 14.66
N VAL A 153 -9.02 14.62 14.53
CA VAL A 153 -8.80 13.56 13.53
C VAL A 153 -9.97 13.51 12.56
N TYR A 154 -9.65 13.63 11.27
CA TYR A 154 -10.57 13.38 10.18
C TYR A 154 -10.28 12.00 9.58
N ALA A 155 -11.33 11.24 9.30
CA ALA A 155 -11.22 10.01 8.54
C ALA A 155 -11.69 10.25 7.11
N MET A 156 -10.91 9.80 6.14
CA MET A 156 -11.21 9.82 4.72
C MET A 156 -11.49 8.39 4.27
N LYS A 157 -12.74 8.09 3.94
CA LYS A 157 -13.14 6.82 3.35
C LYS A 157 -13.28 7.00 1.84
N LEU A 158 -12.55 6.20 1.08
CA LEU A 158 -12.64 6.10 -0.38
C LEU A 158 -13.31 4.79 -0.75
N GLU A 159 -14.41 4.89 -1.49
CA GLU A 159 -15.20 3.75 -1.96
C GLU A 159 -15.18 3.71 -3.50
N GLY A 160 -15.03 2.53 -4.09
CA GLY A 160 -14.82 2.33 -5.51
C GLY A 160 -13.38 2.61 -6.00
N GLY A 161 -12.53 3.11 -5.10
CA GLY A 161 -11.16 3.50 -5.42
C GLY A 161 -10.29 2.32 -5.80
N TYR A 162 -10.50 1.16 -5.15
CA TYR A 162 -9.80 -0.07 -5.47
C TYR A 162 -10.18 -0.57 -6.86
N LEU A 163 -11.48 -0.66 -7.17
CA LEU A 163 -11.99 -1.21 -8.43
C LEU A 163 -11.51 -0.42 -9.66
N SER A 164 -11.25 0.87 -9.49
CA SER A 164 -10.64 1.75 -10.49
C SER A 164 -9.21 1.38 -10.86
N HIS A 165 -8.38 1.01 -9.89
CA HIS A 165 -7.00 0.60 -10.19
C HIS A 165 -6.48 -0.35 -9.12
N PRO A 166 -6.91 -1.63 -9.16
CA PRO A 166 -6.43 -2.63 -8.23
C PRO A 166 -4.91 -2.68 -8.25
N ARG A 167 -4.29 -2.99 -7.12
CA ARG A 167 -2.83 -2.91 -6.98
C ARG A 167 -2.08 -3.81 -7.98
N TRP A 168 -2.68 -4.94 -8.33
CA TRP A 168 -2.17 -5.89 -9.31
C TRP A 168 -2.45 -5.47 -10.76
N ALA A 169 -3.43 -4.60 -11.02
CA ALA A 169 -3.83 -4.24 -12.38
C ALA A 169 -2.77 -3.42 -13.11
N LYS A 170 -2.71 -3.61 -14.44
CA LYS A 170 -1.80 -2.86 -15.32
C LYS A 170 -2.32 -1.48 -15.69
N ASN A 171 -3.64 -1.38 -15.90
CA ASN A 171 -4.31 -0.20 -16.42
C ASN A 171 -5.32 0.37 -15.42
N ILE A 172 -5.50 1.69 -15.45
CA ILE A 172 -6.57 2.36 -14.71
C ILE A 172 -7.89 2.17 -15.47
N ARG A 173 -8.94 1.83 -14.72
CA ARG A 173 -10.33 1.70 -15.18
C ARG A 173 -11.10 2.97 -14.83
N LYS A 174 -12.04 3.36 -15.69
CA LYS A 174 -12.92 4.51 -15.49
C LYS A 174 -14.19 4.06 -14.78
N GLY A 175 -14.35 4.47 -13.53
CA GLY A 175 -15.58 4.34 -12.75
C GLY A 175 -15.65 5.45 -11.71
N THR A 176 -16.84 5.72 -11.18
CA THR A 176 -17.04 6.75 -10.15
C THR A 176 -16.45 6.28 -8.83
N GLN A 177 -15.71 7.17 -8.16
CA GLN A 177 -15.19 6.95 -6.81
C GLN A 177 -15.88 7.90 -5.85
N PHE A 178 -16.21 7.42 -4.66
CA PHE A 178 -16.88 8.22 -3.63
C PHE A 178 -15.91 8.52 -2.51
N VAL A 179 -15.95 9.76 -2.03
CA VAL A 179 -15.15 10.18 -0.89
C VAL A 179 -16.02 10.79 0.19
N THR A 180 -15.83 10.29 1.40
CA THR A 180 -16.37 10.85 2.63
C THR A 180 -15.21 11.25 3.53
N ILE A 181 -15.16 12.53 3.90
CA ILE A 181 -14.28 13.02 4.97
C ILE A 181 -15.14 13.42 6.15
N ASN A 182 -15.17 12.58 7.19
CA ASN A 182 -15.88 12.87 8.43
C ASN A 182 -14.91 13.32 9.53
N LYS A 183 -15.35 14.22 10.39
CA LYS A 183 -14.62 14.46 11.64
C LYS A 183 -14.83 13.26 12.56
N MET A 184 -13.80 12.43 12.68
CA MET A 184 -13.85 11.20 13.47
C MET A 184 -13.70 11.51 14.96
N LEU A 185 -12.79 12.42 15.31
CA LEU A 185 -12.52 12.81 16.70
C LEU A 185 -12.29 14.31 16.82
N GLU A 186 -12.97 14.92 17.78
CA GLU A 186 -12.58 16.22 18.33
C GLU A 186 -11.29 16.08 19.15
N LYS A 187 -10.62 17.21 19.38
CA LYS A 187 -9.35 17.25 20.10
C LYS A 187 -9.47 16.69 21.52
N GLU A 188 -10.58 16.98 22.18
CA GLU A 188 -10.89 16.54 23.54
C GLU A 188 -10.99 15.00 23.58
N GLN A 189 -11.70 14.41 22.62
CA GLN A 189 -11.89 12.96 22.51
C GLN A 189 -10.56 12.23 22.29
N VAL A 190 -9.63 12.80 21.51
CA VAL A 190 -8.27 12.23 21.33
C VAL A 190 -7.53 12.07 22.66
N THR A 191 -7.79 12.94 23.63
CA THR A 191 -7.11 12.89 24.93
C THR A 191 -7.80 11.98 25.94
N THR A 192 -9.12 11.84 25.88
CA THR A 192 -9.93 11.13 26.87
C THR A 192 -10.23 9.68 26.50
N MET A 193 -10.36 9.36 25.21
CA MET A 193 -10.70 8.02 24.73
C MET A 193 -9.57 7.02 25.04
N SER A 194 -9.93 5.78 25.40
CA SER A 194 -8.94 4.71 25.62
C SER A 194 -8.25 4.31 24.31
N GLU A 195 -7.11 3.59 24.40
CA GLU A 195 -6.41 3.13 23.18
C GLU A 195 -7.24 2.11 22.39
N ASP A 196 -7.94 1.21 23.07
CA ASP A 196 -8.74 0.16 22.45
C ASP A 196 -9.99 0.74 21.77
N GLU A 197 -10.74 1.61 22.46
CA GLU A 197 -11.90 2.29 21.86
C GLU A 197 -11.50 3.12 20.63
N LEU A 198 -10.33 3.77 20.70
CA LEU A 198 -9.79 4.55 19.58
C LEU A 198 -9.39 3.63 18.41
N PHE A 199 -8.80 2.47 18.70
CA PHE A 199 -8.47 1.49 17.68
C PHE A 199 -9.73 0.97 16.97
N THR A 200 -10.75 0.56 17.73
CA THR A 200 -12.04 0.10 17.20
C THR A 200 -12.72 1.19 16.37
N THR A 201 -12.80 2.41 16.90
CA THR A 201 -13.39 3.55 16.17
C THR A 201 -12.67 3.81 14.85
N MET A 202 -11.34 3.79 14.86
CA MET A 202 -10.52 3.96 13.66
C MET A 202 -10.75 2.83 12.65
N HIS A 203 -10.78 1.57 13.13
CA HIS A 203 -11.05 0.41 12.32
C HIS A 203 -12.41 0.51 11.64
N ASP A 204 -13.48 0.66 12.40
CA ASP A 204 -14.86 0.64 11.89
C ASP A 204 -15.14 1.80 10.94
N THR A 205 -14.53 2.96 11.19
CA THR A 205 -14.67 4.14 10.31
C THR A 205 -14.01 3.91 8.96
N LEU A 206 -12.86 3.23 8.92
CA LEU A 206 -12.05 3.05 7.71
C LEU A 206 -12.36 1.76 6.96
N TYR A 207 -12.86 0.73 7.66
CA TYR A 207 -13.10 -0.59 7.11
C TYR A 207 -14.02 -0.53 5.89
N LEU A 208 -13.56 -1.14 4.80
CA LEU A 208 -14.29 -1.30 3.57
C LEU A 208 -13.91 -2.65 2.95
N ASN A 209 -14.93 -3.43 2.60
CA ASN A 209 -14.81 -4.48 1.60
C ASN A 209 -15.43 -3.96 0.31
N GLU A 210 -14.58 -3.72 -0.70
CA GLU A 210 -15.01 -3.11 -1.96
C GLU A 210 -16.01 -3.99 -2.74
N TYR A 211 -15.97 -5.31 -2.59
CA TYR A 211 -16.90 -6.21 -3.30
C TYR A 211 -18.27 -6.26 -2.63
N GLU A 212 -18.32 -6.28 -1.30
CA GLU A 212 -19.61 -6.15 -0.58
C GLU A 212 -20.26 -4.80 -0.89
N TRP A 213 -19.48 -3.71 -0.84
CA TRP A 213 -19.95 -2.39 -1.26
C TRP A 213 -20.43 -2.38 -2.73
N GLN A 214 -19.72 -3.07 -3.61
CA GLN A 214 -20.03 -3.10 -5.03
C GLN A 214 -21.24 -3.97 -5.39
N LYS A 215 -21.57 -5.00 -4.59
CA LYS A 215 -22.79 -5.82 -4.77
C LYS A 215 -24.06 -4.96 -4.71
N ASP A 216 -24.07 -3.93 -3.86
CA ASP A 216 -25.19 -2.99 -3.74
C ASP A 216 -25.20 -1.91 -4.84
N ARG A 217 -24.01 -1.51 -5.31
CA ARG A 217 -23.84 -0.31 -6.16
C ARG A 217 -23.79 -0.63 -7.65
N MET A 218 -23.18 -1.75 -8.02
CA MET A 218 -23.00 -2.21 -9.40
C MET A 218 -22.51 -1.11 -10.35
N ILE A 219 -21.47 -0.38 -9.94
CA ILE A 219 -20.92 0.72 -10.74
C ILE A 219 -19.90 0.17 -11.74
N PRO A 220 -20.04 0.45 -13.04
CA PRO A 220 -19.10 -0.09 -14.03
C PRO A 220 -17.75 0.66 -13.99
N TYR A 221 -16.67 -0.11 -13.91
CA TYR A 221 -15.27 0.31 -14.04
C TYR A 221 -14.73 -0.13 -15.40
N LYS A 222 -14.96 0.71 -16.41
CA LYS A 222 -14.65 0.40 -17.81
C LYS A 222 -13.16 0.60 -18.10
N GLY A 223 -12.55 -0.35 -18.80
CA GLY A 223 -11.17 -0.27 -19.25
C GLY A 223 -10.82 -1.48 -20.09
N ASP A 224 -9.57 -1.54 -20.53
CA ASP A 224 -9.04 -2.67 -21.29
C ASP A 224 -8.15 -3.53 -20.39
N ALA A 225 -8.14 -4.83 -20.68
CA ALA A 225 -7.31 -5.81 -20.00
C ALA A 225 -7.58 -5.90 -18.50
N LEU A 226 -8.85 -6.10 -18.16
CA LEU A 226 -9.36 -6.02 -16.79
C LEU A 226 -8.75 -7.08 -15.86
N ALA A 227 -8.36 -8.24 -16.36
CA ALA A 227 -7.74 -9.31 -15.57
C ALA A 227 -6.21 -9.29 -15.63
N GLU A 228 -5.59 -8.40 -16.42
CA GLU A 228 -4.16 -8.47 -16.68
C GLU A 228 -3.34 -8.27 -15.40
N SER A 229 -2.47 -9.25 -15.15
CA SER A 229 -1.64 -9.44 -13.97
C SER A 229 -2.38 -9.77 -12.66
N ILE A 230 -3.61 -10.29 -12.72
CA ILE A 230 -4.32 -10.78 -11.52
C ILE A 230 -3.53 -11.86 -10.76
N GLU A 231 -2.69 -12.63 -11.46
CA GLU A 231 -1.78 -13.63 -10.90
C GLU A 231 -0.70 -13.05 -9.97
N MET A 232 -0.51 -11.72 -9.95
CA MET A 232 0.30 -11.05 -8.93
C MET A 232 -0.27 -11.24 -7.53
N LEU A 233 -1.59 -11.39 -7.43
CA LEU A 233 -2.35 -11.58 -6.20
C LEU A 233 -2.79 -13.04 -6.07
N LEU A 234 -3.46 -13.57 -7.09
CA LEU A 234 -4.08 -14.90 -7.03
C LEU A 234 -3.07 -15.96 -7.47
N TYR A 235 -2.43 -16.59 -6.50
CA TYR A 235 -1.37 -17.58 -6.73
C TYR A 235 -1.84 -19.02 -6.60
N TYR A 236 -3.07 -19.25 -6.19
CA TYR A 236 -3.56 -20.58 -5.87
C TYR A 236 -4.78 -20.91 -6.71
N CYS A 237 -4.79 -22.04 -7.41
CA CYS A 237 -5.96 -22.45 -8.18
C CYS A 237 -7.02 -23.10 -7.27
N PRO A 238 -8.25 -22.59 -7.15
CA PRO A 238 -9.28 -23.16 -6.28
C PRO A 238 -9.86 -24.48 -6.79
N LYS A 239 -9.58 -24.86 -8.04
CA LYS A 239 -10.05 -26.11 -8.62
C LYS A 239 -9.06 -27.27 -8.44
N CYS A 240 -7.80 -27.06 -8.82
CA CYS A 240 -6.77 -28.11 -8.76
C CYS A 240 -5.73 -27.93 -7.66
N GLN A 241 -5.77 -26.80 -6.92
CA GLN A 241 -4.86 -26.48 -5.81
C GLN A 241 -3.38 -26.33 -6.23
N SER A 242 -3.09 -26.14 -7.51
CA SER A 242 -1.74 -25.84 -7.97
C SER A 242 -1.36 -24.37 -7.67
N ILE A 243 -0.10 -24.16 -7.28
CA ILE A 243 0.48 -22.84 -6.91
C ILE A 243 1.18 -22.19 -8.11
N ASP A 244 1.07 -20.87 -8.26
CA ASP A 244 1.67 -20.02 -9.29
C ASP A 244 1.30 -20.39 -10.74
N THR A 245 0.13 -21.01 -10.91
CA THR A 245 -0.37 -21.50 -12.21
C THR A 245 -1.40 -20.58 -12.85
N ILE A 246 -1.84 -19.54 -12.16
CA ILE A 246 -2.76 -18.55 -12.73
C ILE A 246 -1.98 -17.65 -13.69
N LYS A 247 -2.53 -17.45 -14.89
CA LYS A 247 -2.04 -16.51 -15.91
C LYS A 247 -3.19 -15.73 -16.51
N SER A 248 -2.95 -14.49 -16.89
CA SER A 248 -3.97 -13.61 -17.46
C SER A 248 -3.61 -13.10 -18.84
N LYS A 249 -4.64 -12.78 -19.61
CA LYS A 249 -4.53 -12.10 -20.90
C LYS A 249 -5.81 -11.32 -21.17
N GLY A 250 -5.69 -9.99 -21.27
CA GLY A 250 -6.85 -9.14 -21.47
C GLY A 250 -7.78 -9.19 -20.25
N ASP A 251 -9.06 -9.46 -20.50
CA ASP A 251 -10.09 -9.54 -19.45
C ASP A 251 -10.20 -10.96 -18.87
N GLU A 252 -9.48 -11.92 -19.44
CA GLU A 252 -9.55 -13.34 -19.07
C GLU A 252 -8.30 -13.78 -18.32
N PHE A 253 -8.45 -14.85 -17.55
CA PHE A 253 -7.36 -15.53 -16.88
C PHE A 253 -7.67 -17.02 -16.74
N PHE A 254 -6.64 -17.83 -16.56
CA PHE A 254 -6.74 -19.28 -16.55
C PHE A 254 -5.66 -19.93 -15.69
N CYS A 255 -5.92 -21.16 -15.26
CA CYS A 255 -4.90 -22.01 -14.64
C CYS A 255 -4.15 -22.80 -15.72
N THR A 256 -2.82 -22.82 -15.68
CA THR A 256 -1.98 -23.57 -16.64
C THR A 256 -2.04 -25.07 -16.46
N GLU A 257 -2.43 -25.57 -15.27
CA GLU A 257 -2.48 -27.01 -14.97
C GLU A 257 -3.84 -27.62 -15.30
N CYS A 258 -4.93 -27.06 -14.76
CA CYS A 258 -6.28 -27.62 -14.95
C CYS A 258 -7.11 -26.89 -16.01
N HIS A 259 -6.51 -25.91 -16.69
CA HIS A 259 -7.10 -25.14 -17.80
C HIS A 259 -8.44 -24.45 -17.50
N THR A 260 -8.78 -24.32 -16.22
CA THR A 260 -9.99 -23.61 -15.78
C THR A 260 -9.85 -22.13 -16.05
N LYS A 261 -10.93 -21.52 -16.53
CA LYS A 261 -10.94 -20.14 -17.00
C LYS A 261 -11.86 -19.29 -16.16
N GLY A 262 -11.49 -18.03 -16.05
CA GLY A 262 -12.30 -16.96 -15.49
C GLY A 262 -12.14 -15.68 -16.29
N ARG A 263 -13.07 -14.75 -16.08
CA ARG A 263 -13.06 -13.42 -16.67
C ARG A 263 -13.34 -12.38 -15.60
N MET A 264 -12.65 -11.24 -15.66
CA MET A 264 -12.97 -10.07 -14.87
C MET A 264 -14.02 -9.23 -15.62
N ASN A 265 -15.21 -9.05 -15.05
CA ASN A 265 -16.25 -8.22 -15.64
C ASN A 265 -16.05 -6.73 -15.33
N VAL A 266 -16.88 -5.87 -15.95
CA VAL A 266 -16.78 -4.42 -15.77
C VAL A 266 -17.16 -3.94 -14.36
N TYR A 267 -17.82 -4.77 -13.56
CA TYR A 267 -18.15 -4.45 -12.17
C TYR A 267 -17.03 -4.86 -11.21
N GLY A 268 -15.99 -5.53 -11.72
CA GLY A 268 -14.87 -6.01 -10.94
C GLY A 268 -15.07 -7.41 -10.36
N PHE A 269 -16.14 -8.12 -10.70
CA PHE A 269 -16.34 -9.50 -10.27
C PHE A 269 -15.69 -10.49 -11.24
N ILE A 270 -15.31 -11.64 -10.70
CA ILE A 270 -14.83 -12.81 -11.41
C ILE A 270 -16.05 -13.63 -11.87
N GLU A 271 -16.11 -13.90 -13.16
CA GLU A 271 -17.07 -14.80 -13.80
C GLU A 271 -16.33 -16.04 -14.34
N GLY A 272 -17.05 -17.14 -14.54
CA GLY A 272 -16.52 -18.37 -15.13
C GLY A 272 -16.52 -19.55 -14.15
N ASP A 273 -15.56 -20.45 -14.31
CA ASP A 273 -15.58 -21.78 -13.69
C ASP A 273 -14.83 -21.84 -12.34
N PHE A 274 -14.26 -20.72 -11.90
CA PHE A 274 -13.61 -20.64 -10.59
C PHE A 274 -14.65 -20.49 -9.47
N LYS A 275 -14.29 -20.99 -8.28
CA LYS A 275 -15.17 -21.02 -7.10
C LYS A 275 -15.55 -19.63 -6.57
N TYR A 276 -14.65 -18.66 -6.68
CA TYR A 276 -14.77 -17.34 -6.08
C TYR A 276 -15.10 -16.30 -7.14
N ASP A 277 -16.06 -15.40 -6.83
CA ASP A 277 -16.48 -14.31 -7.70
C ASP A 277 -15.73 -13.00 -7.41
N ASN A 278 -14.81 -12.98 -6.44
CA ASN A 278 -14.05 -11.79 -6.08
C ASN A 278 -12.65 -12.13 -5.52
N CYS A 279 -11.76 -11.15 -5.57
CA CYS A 279 -10.39 -11.33 -5.10
C CYS A 279 -10.26 -11.43 -3.57
N VAL A 280 -11.17 -10.86 -2.79
CA VAL A 280 -11.11 -10.90 -1.32
C VAL A 280 -11.30 -12.33 -0.81
N ASP A 281 -12.35 -12.99 -1.24
CA ASP A 281 -12.67 -14.35 -0.80
C ASP A 281 -11.63 -15.36 -1.31
N TRP A 282 -11.18 -15.19 -2.55
CA TRP A 282 -10.10 -16.01 -3.09
C TRP A 282 -8.81 -15.80 -2.29
N ASN A 283 -8.42 -14.55 -2.02
CA ASN A 283 -7.20 -14.24 -1.29
C ASN A 283 -7.22 -14.77 0.15
N LYS A 284 -8.36 -14.66 0.85
CA LYS A 284 -8.55 -15.26 2.18
C LYS A 284 -8.37 -16.77 2.15
N TRP A 285 -8.98 -17.43 1.17
CA TRP A 285 -8.86 -18.88 1.01
C TRP A 285 -7.43 -19.34 0.72
N GLN A 286 -6.72 -18.71 -0.22
CA GLN A 286 -5.35 -19.12 -0.56
C GLN A 286 -4.36 -18.88 0.59
N LYS A 287 -4.53 -17.82 1.39
CA LYS A 287 -3.72 -17.59 2.59
C LYS A 287 -3.92 -18.70 3.63
N GLY A 288 -5.18 -19.10 3.85
CA GLY A 288 -5.51 -20.25 4.70
C GLY A 288 -4.89 -21.55 4.19
N LYS A 289 -4.91 -21.77 2.87
CA LYS A 289 -4.30 -22.96 2.24
C LYS A 289 -2.78 -22.98 2.34
N LEU A 290 -2.13 -21.84 2.14
CA LEU A 290 -0.68 -21.73 2.30
C LEU A 290 -0.26 -22.06 3.73
N LYS A 291 -0.98 -21.52 4.72
CA LYS A 291 -0.76 -21.84 6.13
C LYS A 291 -0.90 -23.35 6.39
N GLU A 292 -2.02 -23.94 5.97
CA GLU A 292 -2.28 -25.38 6.14
C GLU A 292 -1.14 -26.24 5.57
N GLN A 293 -0.67 -25.93 4.37
CA GLN A 293 0.43 -26.68 3.74
C GLN A 293 1.74 -26.57 4.50
N LEU A 294 2.09 -25.36 4.94
CA LEU A 294 3.34 -25.14 5.67
C LEU A 294 3.30 -25.83 7.03
N GLU A 295 2.14 -25.88 7.70
CA GLU A 295 1.93 -26.65 8.94
C GLU A 295 2.02 -28.17 8.71
N GLN A 296 1.61 -28.65 7.54
CA GLN A 296 1.73 -30.05 7.11
C GLN A 296 3.14 -30.44 6.64
N GLY A 297 4.12 -29.55 6.74
CA GLY A 297 5.51 -29.83 6.39
C GLY A 297 5.86 -29.66 4.90
N TYR A 298 5.07 -28.87 4.15
CA TYR A 298 5.40 -28.51 2.76
C TYR A 298 6.79 -27.89 2.67
N HIS A 299 7.63 -28.44 1.78
CA HIS A 299 8.98 -27.94 1.54
C HIS A 299 8.99 -26.90 0.42
N VAL A 300 9.44 -25.70 0.78
CA VAL A 300 9.61 -24.55 -0.10
C VAL A 300 10.96 -24.67 -0.78
N ASN A 301 10.96 -24.60 -2.11
CA ASN A 301 12.18 -24.56 -2.90
C ASN A 301 11.94 -23.70 -4.15
N ILE A 302 12.01 -22.38 -3.99
CA ILE A 302 11.74 -21.42 -5.07
C ILE A 302 13.04 -20.78 -5.49
N LYS A 303 13.38 -20.89 -6.79
CA LYS A 303 14.57 -20.28 -7.37
C LYS A 303 14.18 -19.23 -8.40
N LEU A 304 14.70 -18.02 -8.24
CA LEU A 304 14.49 -16.90 -9.17
C LEU A 304 15.86 -16.40 -9.63
N SER A 305 16.08 -16.34 -10.94
CA SER A 305 17.34 -15.84 -11.49
C SER A 305 17.19 -14.45 -12.10
N ASN A 306 18.31 -13.74 -12.22
CA ASN A 306 18.40 -12.42 -12.86
C ASN A 306 17.51 -11.34 -12.21
N VAL A 307 17.34 -11.40 -10.89
CA VAL A 307 16.55 -10.42 -10.13
C VAL A 307 17.35 -9.14 -9.96
N GLU A 308 16.82 -8.01 -10.41
CA GLU A 308 17.47 -6.71 -10.18
C GLU A 308 17.44 -6.38 -8.67
N LEU A 309 18.62 -6.10 -8.12
CA LEU A 309 18.86 -5.74 -6.73
C LEU A 309 19.31 -4.28 -6.62
N LEU A 310 18.59 -3.53 -5.80
CA LEU A 310 19.09 -2.33 -5.17
C LEU A 310 19.43 -2.64 -3.72
N TYR A 311 20.69 -2.45 -3.38
CA TYR A 311 21.20 -2.57 -2.02
C TYR A 311 21.55 -1.20 -1.46
N ARG A 312 21.13 -0.93 -0.22
CA ARG A 312 21.50 0.29 0.49
C ARG A 312 21.84 -0.01 1.94
N ASN A 313 22.98 0.50 2.39
CA ASN A 313 23.39 0.61 3.78
C ASN A 313 23.65 2.09 4.12
N ARG A 314 24.13 2.39 5.33
CA ARG A 314 24.44 3.76 5.78
C ARG A 314 25.47 4.46 4.88
N ASP A 315 26.51 3.74 4.48
CA ASP A 315 27.66 4.31 3.78
C ASP A 315 27.68 4.01 2.28
N GLU A 316 26.80 3.13 1.80
CA GLU A 316 26.85 2.58 0.46
C GLU A 316 25.47 2.42 -0.18
N VAL A 317 25.38 2.75 -1.47
CA VAL A 317 24.22 2.44 -2.31
C VAL A 317 24.72 1.75 -3.57
N LYS A 318 24.40 0.46 -3.73
CA LYS A 318 24.64 -0.27 -4.97
C LYS A 318 23.35 -0.39 -5.78
N ARG A 319 23.44 -0.19 -7.09
CA ARG A 319 22.31 -0.24 -8.04
C ARG A 319 22.69 -1.08 -9.24
N ASN A 320 21.68 -1.53 -9.99
CA ASN A 320 21.83 -2.30 -11.22
C ASN A 320 22.66 -3.59 -11.01
N ILE A 321 22.58 -4.17 -9.81
CA ILE A 321 23.11 -5.50 -9.54
C ILE A 321 22.03 -6.50 -9.94
N THR A 322 22.42 -7.62 -10.52
CA THR A 322 21.55 -8.80 -10.66
C THR A 322 21.95 -9.83 -9.63
N CYS A 323 20.96 -10.56 -9.13
CA CYS A 323 21.15 -11.62 -8.16
C CYS A 323 20.21 -12.78 -8.44
N ASP A 324 20.59 -13.94 -7.93
CA ASP A 324 19.72 -15.11 -7.88
C ASP A 324 19.20 -15.27 -6.45
N LEU A 325 17.94 -15.65 -6.33
CA LEU A 325 17.25 -15.86 -5.07
C LEU A 325 16.89 -17.32 -4.92
N HIS A 326 17.08 -17.85 -3.72
CA HIS A 326 16.61 -19.19 -3.36
C HIS A 326 15.87 -19.14 -2.02
N PHE A 327 14.56 -19.36 -2.05
CA PHE A 327 13.73 -19.44 -0.85
C PHE A 327 13.62 -20.90 -0.41
N THR A 328 13.86 -21.13 0.88
CA THR A 328 13.63 -22.40 1.59
C THR A 328 12.72 -22.17 2.79
N ASN A 329 12.38 -23.22 3.54
CA ASN A 329 11.63 -23.09 4.79
C ASN A 329 12.39 -22.27 5.84
N ASP A 330 13.72 -22.31 5.85
CA ASP A 330 14.52 -21.74 6.93
C ASP A 330 15.08 -20.34 6.60
N HIS A 331 15.39 -20.10 5.33
CA HIS A 331 16.07 -18.89 4.91
C HIS A 331 15.81 -18.52 3.44
N LEU A 332 16.16 -17.28 3.13
CA LEU A 332 16.36 -16.79 1.77
C LEU A 332 17.87 -16.67 1.50
N SER A 333 18.36 -17.30 0.45
CA SER A 333 19.70 -17.06 -0.10
C SER A 333 19.67 -16.04 -1.23
N LEU A 334 20.66 -15.16 -1.25
CA LEU A 334 20.90 -14.14 -2.25
C LEU A 334 22.30 -14.35 -2.85
N THR A 335 22.40 -14.74 -4.11
CA THR A 335 23.68 -14.98 -4.79
C THR A 335 24.02 -13.83 -5.74
N ILE A 336 25.16 -13.18 -5.55
CA ILE A 336 25.66 -12.08 -6.38
C ILE A 336 27.07 -12.45 -6.85
N SER A 337 27.29 -12.59 -8.16
CA SER A 337 28.61 -12.89 -8.73
C SER A 337 29.32 -14.05 -8.01
N ASP A 338 28.61 -15.16 -7.81
CA ASP A 338 29.06 -16.39 -7.12
C ASP A 338 29.27 -16.28 -5.60
N GLU A 339 29.04 -15.11 -5.00
CA GLU A 339 28.98 -14.95 -3.54
C GLU A 339 27.55 -15.15 -3.03
N GLU A 340 27.33 -16.17 -2.20
CA GLU A 340 26.05 -16.43 -1.54
C GLU A 340 25.94 -15.72 -0.19
N GLN A 341 24.85 -15.00 0.01
CA GLN A 341 24.46 -14.42 1.28
C GLN A 341 23.17 -15.05 1.80
N ILE A 342 23.23 -15.70 2.96
CA ILE A 342 22.07 -16.27 3.65
C ILE A 342 21.38 -15.22 4.53
N ILE A 343 20.05 -15.17 4.44
CA ILE A 343 19.19 -14.30 5.24
C ILE A 343 18.11 -15.15 5.92
N GLU A 344 18.24 -15.34 7.23
CA GLU A 344 17.19 -15.97 8.03
C GLU A 344 15.97 -15.06 8.17
N TYR A 345 14.76 -15.63 8.06
CA TYR A 345 13.51 -14.86 8.11
C TYR A 345 13.36 -14.07 9.41
N LYS A 346 13.75 -14.64 10.56
CA LYS A 346 13.68 -14.00 11.88
C LYS A 346 14.48 -12.69 11.98
N ASN A 347 15.48 -12.49 11.12
CA ASN A 347 16.31 -11.29 11.10
C ASN A 347 15.72 -10.17 10.24
N MET A 348 14.63 -10.42 9.50
CA MET A 348 13.98 -9.43 8.64
C MET A 348 13.07 -8.52 9.48
N ASN A 349 13.53 -7.29 9.77
CA ASN A 349 12.74 -6.32 10.55
C ASN A 349 11.45 -5.89 9.85
N SER A 350 11.44 -5.88 8.52
CA SER A 350 10.26 -5.58 7.73
C SER A 350 10.40 -6.20 6.35
N VAL A 351 9.29 -6.75 5.86
CA VAL A 351 9.15 -7.27 4.51
C VAL A 351 7.90 -6.63 3.94
N SER A 352 8.00 -6.08 2.75
CA SER A 352 6.84 -5.45 2.10
C SER A 352 7.03 -5.38 0.60
N ILE A 353 5.93 -5.26 -0.11
CA ILE A 353 5.97 -4.90 -1.53
C ILE A 353 5.86 -3.39 -1.61
N THR A 354 6.80 -2.77 -2.31
CA THR A 354 6.76 -1.35 -2.66
C THR A 354 6.39 -1.21 -4.14
N PHE A 355 5.62 -0.18 -4.47
CA PHE A 355 5.03 -0.03 -5.80
C PHE A 355 4.21 -1.29 -6.16
N ARG A 356 4.50 -1.92 -7.30
CA ARG A 356 3.81 -3.11 -7.82
C ARG A 356 4.72 -4.36 -7.80
N THR A 357 6.01 -4.20 -8.10
CA THR A 357 6.94 -5.32 -8.36
C THR A 357 8.19 -5.32 -7.48
N SER A 358 8.33 -4.39 -6.52
CA SER A 358 9.53 -4.31 -5.67
C SER A 358 9.32 -5.02 -4.34
N PHE A 359 9.87 -6.23 -4.20
CA PHE A 359 9.94 -6.95 -2.94
C PHE A 359 11.05 -6.36 -2.08
N THR A 360 10.71 -5.86 -0.89
CA THR A 360 11.60 -5.04 -0.06
C THR A 360 11.82 -5.68 1.30
N ILE A 361 13.08 -5.86 1.68
CA ILE A 361 13.51 -6.46 2.94
C ILE A 361 14.41 -5.48 3.69
N TYR A 362 14.09 -5.22 4.96
CA TYR A 362 14.95 -4.48 5.88
C TYR A 362 15.61 -5.40 6.91
N ILE A 363 16.93 -5.27 7.07
CA ILE A 363 17.72 -5.98 8.09
C ILE A 363 18.62 -4.96 8.80
N GLY A 364 18.32 -4.66 10.05
CA GLY A 364 18.82 -3.52 10.81
C GLY A 364 18.70 -2.21 10.01
N HIS A 365 19.84 -1.72 9.52
CA HIS A 365 19.93 -0.51 8.70
C HIS A 365 20.09 -0.77 7.20
N LYS A 366 20.18 -2.03 6.78
CA LYS A 366 20.32 -2.46 5.39
C LYS A 366 18.95 -2.60 4.73
N LEU A 367 18.88 -2.19 3.47
CA LEU A 367 17.72 -2.29 2.59
C LEU A 367 18.11 -3.14 1.39
N TYR A 368 17.37 -4.21 1.16
CA TYR A 368 17.41 -5.02 -0.05
C TYR A 368 16.08 -4.79 -0.78
N GLN A 369 16.15 -4.32 -2.02
CA GLN A 369 14.98 -4.16 -2.87
C GLN A 369 15.19 -4.98 -4.14
N LEU A 370 14.35 -5.99 -4.28
CA LEU A 370 14.38 -7.02 -5.31
C LEU A 370 13.22 -6.76 -6.27
N LYS A 371 13.51 -6.64 -7.56
CA LYS A 371 12.49 -6.36 -8.58
C LYS A 371 11.96 -7.66 -9.18
N ILE A 372 10.82 -8.10 -8.69
CA ILE A 372 10.16 -9.35 -9.08
C ILE A 372 8.95 -9.02 -9.95
N GLU A 373 9.12 -9.25 -11.25
CA GLU A 373 8.09 -9.07 -12.27
C GLU A 373 7.46 -10.43 -12.64
N PRO A 374 6.12 -10.58 -12.60
CA PRO A 374 5.45 -11.84 -12.93
C PRO A 374 5.78 -12.37 -14.32
N GLU A 375 5.86 -11.47 -15.32
CA GLU A 375 6.17 -11.80 -16.71
C GLU A 375 7.58 -12.38 -16.88
N LYS A 376 8.52 -12.00 -16.01
CA LYS A 376 9.92 -12.44 -16.09
C LYS A 376 10.23 -13.64 -15.20
N HIS A 377 9.67 -13.64 -13.99
CA HIS A 377 10.04 -14.61 -12.95
C HIS A 377 8.98 -15.68 -12.72
N ASN A 378 7.84 -15.58 -13.42
CA ASN A 378 6.75 -16.55 -13.39
C ASN A 378 6.20 -16.86 -11.99
N ILE A 379 6.28 -15.90 -11.07
CA ILE A 379 5.88 -16.05 -9.67
C ILE A 379 5.00 -14.90 -9.21
N SER A 380 4.03 -15.22 -8.37
CA SER A 380 3.26 -14.22 -7.66
C SER A 380 4.10 -13.51 -6.60
N ILE A 381 4.12 -12.18 -6.66
CA ILE A 381 4.82 -11.39 -5.65
C ILE A 381 4.08 -11.42 -4.30
N VAL A 382 2.75 -11.59 -4.30
CA VAL A 382 1.97 -11.75 -3.07
C VAL A 382 2.20 -13.13 -2.46
N TYR A 383 2.38 -14.19 -3.26
CA TYR A 383 2.79 -15.50 -2.74
C TYR A 383 4.09 -15.40 -1.94
N LEU A 384 5.11 -14.76 -2.51
CA LEU A 384 6.39 -14.55 -1.80
C LEU A 384 6.21 -13.75 -0.51
N LEU A 385 5.33 -12.73 -0.51
CA LEU A 385 5.08 -11.94 0.68
C LEU A 385 4.39 -12.76 1.77
N ASP A 386 3.33 -13.48 1.42
CA ASP A 386 2.58 -14.32 2.36
C ASP A 386 3.47 -15.45 2.91
N LEU A 387 4.24 -16.10 2.04
CA LEU A 387 5.21 -17.13 2.39
C LEU A 387 6.24 -16.62 3.41
N VAL A 388 6.89 -15.50 3.11
CA VAL A 388 7.92 -14.92 3.99
C VAL A 388 7.32 -14.43 5.31
N ASN A 389 6.12 -13.83 5.28
CA ASN A 389 5.44 -13.41 6.51
C ASN A 389 5.13 -14.60 7.41
N TYR A 390 4.64 -15.70 6.83
CA TYR A 390 4.38 -16.94 7.55
C TYR A 390 5.66 -17.54 8.17
N LEU A 391 6.71 -17.72 7.35
CA LEU A 391 7.97 -18.33 7.80
C LEU A 391 8.72 -17.46 8.83
N ARG A 392 8.44 -16.15 8.88
CA ARG A 392 8.97 -15.26 9.91
C ARG A 392 8.25 -15.38 11.26
N GLY A 393 7.07 -16.03 11.30
CA GLY A 393 6.28 -16.22 12.51
C GLY A 393 5.51 -14.97 12.95
N HIS A 394 4.94 -14.22 12.00
CA HIS A 394 4.02 -13.12 12.27
C HIS A 394 2.55 -13.49 12.04
#